data_AF-A0A7K9QC01-F1
#
_entry.id   AF-A0A7K9QC01-F1
#
_cell.length_a   1.000
_cell.length_b   1.000
_cell.length_c   1.000
_cell.angle_alpha   90.00
_cell.angle_beta   90.00
_cell.angle_gamma   90.00
#
_symmetry.space_group_name_H-M   'P 1'
#
loop_
_entity.id
_entity.type
_entity.pdbx_description
1 polymer ?
#
loop_
_entity_poly.entity_id
_entity_poly.type
_entity_poly.pdbx_seq_one_letter_code
_entity_poly.pdbx_strand_id
1 'polypeptide(L)'
;QKTHLKSVCLQYPLYRLLNSHCFCLLKNGMGLIIFFLCAYVPKTEAGHCKWAEVLKDLERIKTSRDIDVSLYTANADEDEECQELVMRCFFLETEVIIQECRIKNCSKIQDVWNIWKNGNESFKKNKLTSTKSEKCKECEEYEEKNFTEFVQNFVKVIQRDCK
;
A
#
# COMPACT_ATOMS: atom_id res chain seq x y z
N GLN A 1 41.46 17.88 -32.07
CA GLN A 1 40.29 18.78 -32.15
C GLN A 1 39.04 17.93 -31.98
N LYS A 2 38.41 17.93 -30.79
CA LYS A 2 37.22 17.11 -30.48
C LYS A 2 35.96 17.91 -30.83
N THR A 3 35.20 17.45 -31.81
CA THR A 3 33.87 17.98 -32.15
C THR A 3 32.87 17.57 -31.07
N HIS A 4 32.48 18.51 -30.21
CA HIS A 4 31.34 18.36 -29.30
C HIS A 4 30.05 18.31 -30.12
N LEU A 5 29.57 17.10 -30.41
CA LEU A 5 28.18 16.88 -30.84
C LEU A 5 27.26 17.25 -29.68
N LYS A 6 26.63 18.42 -29.77
CA LYS A 6 25.56 18.83 -28.85
C LYS A 6 24.40 17.85 -29.02
N SER A 7 24.10 17.11 -27.96
CA SER A 7 22.82 16.41 -27.78
C SER A 7 21.69 17.44 -27.86
N VAL A 8 21.12 17.62 -29.05
CA VAL A 8 19.90 18.43 -29.21
C VAL A 8 18.77 17.67 -28.53
N CYS A 9 18.16 18.29 -27.52
CA CYS A 9 16.99 17.76 -26.82
C CYS A 9 15.86 17.50 -27.83
N LEU A 10 15.68 16.23 -28.22
CA LEU A 10 14.58 15.74 -29.06
C LEU A 10 13.20 15.90 -28.38
N GLN A 11 13.15 16.20 -27.08
CA GLN A 11 11.92 16.32 -26.30
C GLN A 11 10.98 17.43 -26.81
N TYR A 12 11.49 18.59 -27.23
CA TYR A 12 10.66 19.71 -27.67
C TYR A 12 9.96 19.48 -29.03
N PRO A 13 10.65 19.00 -30.09
CA PRO A 13 9.98 18.64 -31.34
C PRO A 13 9.04 17.43 -31.18
N LEU A 14 9.38 16.43 -30.36
CA LEU A 14 8.47 15.31 -30.04
C LEU A 14 7.21 15.78 -29.33
N TYR A 15 7.33 16.70 -28.37
CA TYR A 15 6.19 17.31 -27.68
C TYR A 15 5.26 18.05 -28.65
N ARG A 16 5.80 18.86 -29.57
CA ARG A 16 4.98 19.53 -30.60
C ARG A 16 4.29 18.53 -31.52
N LEU A 17 4.96 17.45 -31.92
CA LEU A 17 4.36 16.41 -32.76
C LEU A 17 3.19 15.73 -32.04
N LEU A 18 3.41 15.31 -30.79
CA LEU A 18 2.37 14.69 -29.96
C LEU A 18 1.17 15.63 -29.79
N ASN A 19 1.43 16.90 -29.50
CA ASN A 19 0.38 17.89 -29.27
C ASN A 19 -0.41 18.20 -30.56
N SER A 20 0.26 18.23 -31.72
CA SER A 20 -0.40 18.38 -33.03
C SER A 20 -1.30 17.19 -33.35
N HIS A 21 -0.83 15.95 -33.13
CA HIS A 21 -1.64 14.75 -33.36
C HIS A 21 -2.83 14.66 -32.40
N CYS A 22 -2.65 15.06 -31.13
CA CYS A 22 -3.75 15.13 -30.16
C CYS A 22 -4.80 16.17 -30.57
N PHE A 23 -4.37 17.33 -31.06
CA PHE A 23 -5.26 18.38 -31.57
C PHE A 23 -5.99 17.97 -32.85
N CYS A 24 -5.37 17.14 -33.70
CA CYS A 24 -6.02 16.56 -34.88
C CYS A 24 -7.16 15.59 -34.49
N LEU A 25 -7.00 14.82 -33.41
CA LEU A 25 -8.07 13.95 -32.90
C LEU A 25 -9.28 14.76 -32.42
N LEU A 26 -9.07 15.93 -31.83
CA LEU A 26 -10.14 16.83 -31.39
C LEU A 26 -10.88 17.54 -32.54
N LYS A 27 -10.37 17.51 -33.78
CA LYS A 27 -10.99 18.16 -34.94
C LYS A 27 -12.01 17.29 -35.68
N ASN A 28 -12.03 15.98 -35.44
CA ASN A 28 -12.95 15.06 -36.10
C ASN A 28 -14.05 14.61 -35.12
N GLY A 29 -15.30 14.56 -35.59
CA GLY A 29 -16.45 14.20 -34.75
C GLY A 29 -16.28 12.87 -34.01
N MET A 30 -15.65 11.88 -34.66
CA MET A 30 -15.29 10.60 -34.02
C MET A 30 -14.20 10.72 -32.95
N GLY A 31 -13.23 11.60 -33.12
CA GLY A 31 -12.14 11.78 -32.15
C GLY A 31 -12.56 12.58 -30.91
N LEU A 32 -13.53 13.49 -31.05
CA LEU A 32 -14.21 14.09 -29.91
C LEU A 32 -14.99 13.06 -29.10
N ILE A 33 -15.72 12.16 -29.77
CA ILE A 33 -16.44 11.06 -29.10
C ILE A 33 -15.46 10.16 -28.34
N ILE A 34 -14.32 9.79 -28.93
CA ILE A 34 -13.29 9.00 -28.24
C ILE A 34 -12.71 9.76 -27.06
N PHE A 35 -12.40 11.05 -27.19
CA PHE A 35 -11.88 11.87 -26.10
C PHE A 35 -12.88 11.98 -24.93
N PHE A 36 -14.15 12.21 -25.23
CA PHE A 36 -15.21 12.20 -24.22
C PHE A 36 -15.37 10.80 -23.62
N LEU A 37 -15.36 9.73 -24.39
CA LEU A 37 -15.39 8.37 -23.86
C LEU A 37 -14.20 8.10 -22.94
N CYS A 38 -12.98 8.57 -23.25
CA CYS A 38 -11.82 8.43 -22.35
C CYS A 38 -11.92 9.29 -21.09
N ALA A 39 -12.49 10.50 -21.18
CA ALA A 39 -12.68 11.39 -20.02
C ALA A 39 -13.85 10.96 -19.12
N TYR A 40 -14.86 10.29 -19.72
CA TYR A 40 -16.04 9.75 -19.06
C TYR A 40 -15.96 8.25 -18.80
N VAL A 41 -14.86 7.58 -19.14
CA VAL A 41 -14.56 6.26 -18.59
C VAL A 41 -14.56 6.48 -17.09
N PRO A 42 -15.56 5.95 -16.35
CA PRO A 42 -15.50 5.96 -14.91
C PRO A 42 -14.15 5.37 -14.59
N LYS A 43 -13.38 5.98 -13.67
CA LYS A 43 -12.24 5.26 -13.09
C LYS A 43 -12.84 3.97 -12.54
N THR A 44 -12.71 2.88 -13.28
CA THR A 44 -13.14 1.58 -12.83
C THR A 44 -12.21 1.30 -11.68
N GLU A 45 -12.68 1.47 -10.45
CA GLU A 45 -12.06 0.89 -9.27
C GLU A 45 -12.09 -0.62 -9.48
N ALA A 46 -11.16 -1.12 -10.29
CA ALA A 46 -11.00 -2.54 -10.54
C ALA A 46 -10.49 -3.14 -9.23
N GLY A 47 -11.41 -3.63 -8.38
CA GLY A 47 -11.14 -4.50 -7.22
C GLY A 47 -9.83 -4.19 -6.48
N HIS A 48 -9.52 -2.92 -6.22
CA HIS A 48 -8.23 -2.57 -5.64
C HIS A 48 -8.29 -2.94 -4.17
N CYS A 49 -7.51 -3.97 -3.80
CA CYS A 49 -7.23 -4.35 -2.41
C CYS A 49 -7.11 -3.11 -1.54
N LYS A 50 -7.98 -2.98 -0.53
CA LYS A 50 -8.02 -1.80 0.34
C LYS A 50 -6.70 -1.58 1.09
N TRP A 51 -5.88 -2.62 1.21
CA TRP A 51 -4.57 -2.63 1.85
C TRP A 51 -3.38 -2.56 0.88
N ALA A 52 -3.58 -2.21 -0.40
CA ALA A 52 -2.52 -2.27 -1.41
C ALA A 52 -1.26 -1.46 -1.04
N GLU A 53 -1.42 -0.24 -0.51
CA GLU A 53 -0.27 0.57 -0.08
C GLU A 53 0.40 -0.01 1.18
N VAL A 54 -0.37 -0.60 2.10
CA VAL A 54 0.17 -1.28 3.29
C VAL A 54 1.03 -2.48 2.86
N LEU A 55 0.53 -3.30 1.93
CA LEU A 55 1.24 -4.46 1.40
C LEU A 55 2.59 -4.07 0.78
N LYS A 56 2.60 -2.97 0.02
CA LYS A 56 3.80 -2.43 -0.63
C LYS A 56 4.85 -1.96 0.38
N ASP A 57 4.44 -1.34 1.48
CA ASP A 57 5.37 -0.92 2.52
C ASP A 57 5.85 -2.10 3.38
N LEU A 58 5.00 -3.11 3.64
CA LEU A 58 5.41 -4.37 4.29
C LEU A 58 6.53 -5.08 3.52
N GLU A 59 6.40 -5.14 2.20
CA GLU A 59 7.43 -5.72 1.33
C GLU A 59 8.78 -4.96 1.39
N ARG A 60 8.77 -3.66 1.68
CA ARG A 60 9.98 -2.84 1.82
C ARG A 60 10.69 -3.06 3.14
N ILE A 61 9.95 -3.39 4.20
CA ILE A 61 10.51 -3.56 5.55
C ILE A 61 10.83 -5.02 5.88
N LYS A 62 10.37 -5.99 5.10
CA LYS A 62 10.55 -7.43 5.39
C LYS A 62 12.00 -7.88 5.61
N THR A 63 12.98 -7.13 5.08
CA THR A 63 14.42 -7.44 5.23
C THR A 63 15.14 -6.56 6.25
N SER A 64 14.41 -5.77 7.06
CA SER A 64 15.02 -4.94 8.11
C SER A 64 15.67 -5.84 9.15
N ARG A 65 16.92 -5.52 9.51
CA ARG A 65 17.70 -6.27 10.52
C ARG A 65 17.88 -5.50 11.83
N ASP A 66 17.56 -4.22 11.79
CA ASP A 66 17.64 -3.25 12.87
C ASP A 66 16.31 -3.13 13.65
N ILE A 67 15.30 -3.91 13.25
CA ILE A 67 14.03 -4.05 13.97
C ILE A 67 14.05 -5.39 14.69
N ASP A 68 14.46 -5.35 15.95
CA ASP A 68 14.54 -6.52 16.84
C ASP A 68 13.51 -6.37 17.96
N VAL A 69 12.32 -6.92 17.70
CA VAL A 69 11.12 -6.86 18.55
C VAL A 69 10.36 -8.18 18.46
N SER A 70 9.67 -8.51 19.55
CA SER A 70 8.73 -9.63 19.68
C SER A 70 7.32 -9.05 19.64
N LEU A 71 6.46 -9.55 18.76
CA LEU A 71 5.14 -8.95 18.45
C LEU A 71 4.04 -10.00 18.43
N TYR A 72 2.89 -9.67 18.99
CA TYR A 72 1.73 -10.55 18.97
C TYR A 72 1.28 -10.81 17.52
N THR A 73 1.36 -12.06 17.07
CA THR A 73 1.20 -12.40 15.66
C THR A 73 0.08 -13.41 15.45
N ALA A 74 -1.07 -12.92 14.99
CA ALA A 74 -2.19 -13.76 14.61
C ALA A 74 -1.86 -14.67 13.42
N ASN A 75 -2.48 -15.85 13.38
CA ASN A 75 -2.34 -16.76 12.25
C ASN A 75 -3.24 -16.33 11.08
N ALA A 76 -2.83 -16.66 9.86
CA ALA A 76 -3.57 -16.26 8.66
C ALA A 76 -4.86 -17.06 8.42
N ASP A 77 -5.06 -18.15 9.16
CA ASP A 77 -6.20 -19.07 9.13
C ASP A 77 -7.24 -18.81 10.22
N GLU A 78 -7.11 -17.71 11.00
CA GLU A 78 -8.15 -17.27 11.94
C GLU A 78 -9.52 -17.09 11.24
N ASP A 79 -10.59 -17.23 12.02
CA ASP A 79 -11.95 -17.20 11.48
C ASP A 79 -12.26 -15.86 10.79
N GLU A 80 -13.03 -15.92 9.70
CA GLU A 80 -13.37 -14.72 8.91
C GLU A 80 -14.12 -13.66 9.75
N GLU A 81 -14.91 -14.11 10.73
CA GLU A 81 -15.58 -13.21 11.69
C GLU A 81 -14.59 -12.42 12.57
N CYS A 82 -13.37 -12.93 12.75
CA CYS A 82 -12.31 -12.29 13.55
C CYS A 82 -11.35 -11.45 12.72
N GLN A 83 -11.49 -11.42 11.39
CA GLN A 83 -10.52 -10.81 10.47
C GLN A 83 -10.30 -9.31 10.71
N GLU A 84 -11.35 -8.57 11.08
CA GLU A 84 -11.19 -7.14 11.43
C GLU A 84 -10.34 -6.98 12.70
N LEU A 85 -10.59 -7.79 13.74
CA LEU A 85 -9.83 -7.75 14.99
C LEU A 85 -8.38 -8.16 14.77
N VAL A 86 -8.15 -9.22 13.98
CA VAL A 86 -6.81 -9.64 13.55
C VAL A 86 -6.06 -8.48 12.87
N MET A 87 -6.70 -7.80 11.91
CA MET A 87 -6.08 -6.65 11.25
C MET A 87 -5.76 -5.53 12.24
N ARG A 88 -6.66 -5.24 13.19
CA ARG A 88 -6.41 -4.24 14.23
C ARG A 88 -5.21 -4.61 15.11
N CYS A 89 -5.06 -5.87 15.50
CA CYS A 89 -3.90 -6.33 16.26
C CYS A 89 -2.60 -6.07 15.50
N PHE A 90 -2.52 -6.41 14.20
CA PHE A 90 -1.33 -6.10 13.40
C PHE A 90 -0.98 -4.60 13.37
N PHE A 91 -1.98 -3.72 13.31
CA PHE A 91 -1.71 -2.27 13.35
C PHE A 91 -1.32 -1.75 14.73
N LEU A 92 -1.87 -2.33 15.82
CA LEU A 92 -1.43 -2.03 17.18
C LEU A 92 0.02 -2.46 17.41
N GLU A 93 0.38 -3.66 16.98
CA GLU A 93 1.77 -4.13 17.03
C GLU A 93 2.70 -3.30 16.14
N THR A 94 2.20 -2.75 15.03
CA THR A 94 2.97 -1.79 14.22
C THR A 94 3.30 -0.52 15.01
N GLU A 95 2.45 -0.07 15.94
CA GLU A 95 2.76 1.06 16.82
C GLU A 95 3.92 0.74 17.77
N VAL A 96 4.02 -0.51 18.25
CA VAL A 96 5.17 -0.98 19.06
C VAL A 96 6.46 -0.85 18.26
N ILE A 97 6.46 -1.28 16.99
CA ILE A 97 7.62 -1.11 16.08
C ILE A 97 7.99 0.36 15.94
N ILE A 98 7.01 1.27 15.80
CA ILE A 98 7.25 2.71 15.71
C ILE A 98 7.97 3.23 16.96
N GLN A 99 7.53 2.84 18.17
CA GLN A 99 8.17 3.30 19.41
C GLN A 99 9.59 2.76 19.53
N GLU A 100 9.78 1.48 19.28
CA GLU A 100 11.10 0.84 19.30
C GLU A 100 12.07 1.50 18.33
N CYS A 101 11.61 1.80 17.12
CA CYS A 101 12.42 2.45 16.12
C CYS A 101 12.70 3.94 16.37
N ARG A 102 11.86 4.63 17.15
CA ARG A 102 12.17 5.99 17.63
C ARG A 102 13.34 5.98 18.62
N ILE A 103 13.48 4.92 19.41
CA ILE A 103 14.55 4.78 20.40
C ILE A 103 15.84 4.27 19.75
N LYS A 104 15.72 3.20 18.95
CA LYS A 104 16.86 2.51 18.31
C LYS A 104 17.31 3.15 16.99
N ASN A 105 16.56 4.13 16.49
CA ASN A 105 16.81 4.83 15.22
C ASN A 105 16.91 3.87 14.01
N CYS A 106 15.84 3.08 13.78
CA CYS A 106 15.78 2.16 12.66
C CYS A 106 15.84 2.88 11.30
N SER A 107 16.55 2.29 10.35
CA SER A 107 16.69 2.72 8.96
C SER A 107 15.38 2.78 8.18
N LYS A 108 14.37 1.99 8.58
CA LYS A 108 13.08 1.84 7.88
C LYS A 108 11.89 2.50 8.58
N ILE A 109 12.13 3.37 9.56
CA ILE A 109 11.05 4.01 10.34
C ILE A 109 10.00 4.73 9.48
N GLN A 110 10.39 5.34 8.35
CA GLN A 110 9.43 6.00 7.47
C GLN A 110 8.47 5.02 6.80
N ASP A 111 8.96 3.85 6.38
CA ASP A 111 8.12 2.81 5.77
C ASP A 111 7.16 2.23 6.83
N VAL A 112 7.61 2.03 8.08
CA VAL A 112 6.74 1.60 9.20
C VAL A 112 5.66 2.65 9.50
N TRP A 113 6.01 3.94 9.49
CA TRP A 113 5.04 5.03 9.64
C TRP A 113 4.00 5.04 8.52
N ASN A 114 4.42 4.77 7.29
CA ASN A 114 3.50 4.69 6.16
C ASN A 114 2.51 3.54 6.30
N ILE A 115 2.96 2.37 6.77
CA ILE A 115 2.08 1.22 7.09
C ILE A 115 0.98 1.67 8.04
N TRP A 116 1.34 2.21 9.20
CA TRP A 116 0.36 2.65 10.21
C TRP A 116 -0.60 3.72 9.67
N LYS A 117 -0.06 4.72 8.95
CA LYS A 117 -0.85 5.81 8.37
C LYS A 117 -1.84 5.29 7.32
N ASN A 118 -1.36 4.53 6.34
CA ASN A 118 -2.18 3.98 5.26
C ASN A 118 -3.21 2.98 5.79
N GLY A 119 -2.87 2.23 6.85
CA GLY A 119 -3.78 1.37 7.58
C GLY A 119 -4.96 2.12 8.19
N ASN A 120 -4.66 3.18 8.95
CA ASN A 120 -5.68 4.02 9.57
C ASN A 120 -6.57 4.75 8.56
N GLU A 121 -5.99 5.20 7.44
CA GLU A 121 -6.78 5.75 6.33
C GLU A 121 -7.72 4.70 5.74
N SER A 122 -7.26 3.45 5.60
CA SER A 122 -8.05 2.33 5.09
C SER A 122 -9.19 1.95 6.04
N PHE A 123 -8.95 1.90 7.36
CA PHE A 123 -10.02 1.69 8.34
C PHE A 123 -11.11 2.76 8.24
N LYS A 124 -10.71 4.04 8.14
CA LYS A 124 -11.65 5.17 8.02
C LYS A 124 -12.45 5.11 6.72
N LYS A 125 -11.78 4.90 5.58
CA LYS A 125 -12.44 4.87 4.25
C LYS A 125 -13.48 3.77 4.15
N ASN A 126 -13.20 2.59 4.73
CA ASN A 126 -14.05 1.41 4.62
C ASN A 126 -15.07 1.28 5.77
N LYS A 127 -15.16 2.26 6.68
CA LYS A 127 -16.08 2.25 7.84
C LYS A 127 -15.99 0.97 8.68
N LEU A 128 -14.79 0.42 8.82
CA LEU A 128 -14.53 -0.76 9.64
C LEU A 128 -14.69 -0.36 11.12
N THR A 129 -15.73 -0.87 11.77
CA THR A 129 -16.07 -0.59 13.17
C THR A 129 -15.79 -1.81 14.03
N SER A 130 -15.03 -1.61 15.12
CA SER A 130 -14.70 -2.67 16.06
C SER A 130 -15.97 -3.26 16.66
N THR A 131 -16.31 -4.47 16.23
CA THR A 131 -17.36 -5.26 16.85
C THR A 131 -16.63 -6.29 17.70
N LYS A 132 -16.64 -6.10 19.02
CA LYS A 132 -16.09 -7.12 19.93
C LYS A 132 -16.91 -8.40 19.74
N SER A 133 -16.24 -9.48 19.37
CA SER A 133 -16.80 -10.83 19.34
C SER A 133 -16.18 -11.61 20.48
N GLU A 134 -17.00 -12.17 21.37
CA GLU A 134 -16.53 -13.00 22.50
C GLU A 134 -15.78 -14.27 22.04
N LYS A 135 -15.88 -14.63 20.76
CA LYS A 135 -15.22 -15.80 20.18
C LYS A 135 -13.81 -15.52 19.67
N CYS A 136 -13.49 -14.25 19.42
CA CYS A 136 -12.21 -13.86 18.86
C CYS A 136 -11.21 -13.58 19.98
N LYS A 137 -9.98 -14.04 19.79
CA LYS A 137 -8.86 -13.74 20.70
C LYS A 137 -8.59 -12.23 20.75
N GLU A 138 -8.31 -11.72 21.94
CA GLU A 138 -7.66 -10.43 22.13
C GLU A 138 -6.19 -10.53 21.64
N CYS A 139 -5.56 -9.39 21.37
CA CYS A 139 -4.26 -9.37 20.70
C CYS A 139 -3.16 -10.09 21.51
N GLU A 140 -3.17 -9.91 22.82
CA GLU A 140 -2.20 -10.48 23.77
C GLU A 140 -2.34 -12.00 23.95
N GLU A 141 -3.38 -12.61 23.39
CA GLU A 141 -3.57 -14.08 23.40
C GLU A 141 -2.88 -14.76 22.22
N TYR A 142 -2.39 -13.99 21.23
CA TYR A 142 -1.60 -14.54 20.13
C TYR A 142 -0.16 -14.84 20.57
N GLU A 143 0.48 -15.76 19.86
CA GLU A 143 1.90 -16.05 20.07
C GLU A 143 2.74 -14.83 19.65
N GLU A 144 3.69 -14.44 20.50
CA GLU A 144 4.69 -13.45 20.12
C GLU A 144 5.70 -14.06 19.13
N LYS A 145 5.95 -13.35 18.03
CA LYS A 145 6.93 -13.77 17.01
C LYS A 145 7.90 -12.65 16.71
N ASN A 146 9.06 -13.01 16.18
CA ASN A 146 10.02 -12.02 15.72
C ASN A 146 9.45 -11.18 14.57
N PHE A 147 10.05 -10.02 14.34
CA PHE A 147 9.66 -9.10 13.28
C PHE A 147 9.52 -9.73 11.88
N THR A 148 10.38 -10.68 11.52
CA THR A 148 10.32 -11.32 10.19
C THR A 148 9.06 -12.16 10.05
N GLU A 149 8.74 -12.98 11.05
CA GLU A 149 7.53 -13.80 11.06
C GLU A 149 6.26 -12.96 11.18
N PHE A 150 6.30 -11.89 11.96
CA PHE A 150 5.22 -10.91 12.05
C PHE A 150 4.88 -10.33 10.67
N VAL A 151 5.86 -9.79 9.94
CA VAL A 151 5.64 -9.22 8.60
C VAL A 151 5.12 -10.28 7.63
N GLN A 152 5.68 -11.49 7.66
CA GLN A 152 5.23 -12.58 6.79
C GLN A 152 3.76 -12.95 7.03
N ASN A 153 3.33 -13.02 8.29
CA ASN A 153 1.93 -13.34 8.61
C ASN A 153 0.99 -12.16 8.31
N PHE A 154 1.43 -10.93 8.53
CA PHE A 154 0.65 -9.74 8.17
C PHE A 154 0.38 -9.69 6.66
N VAL A 155 1.40 -9.97 5.85
CA VAL A 155 1.26 -10.10 4.39
C VAL A 155 0.23 -11.17 4.01
N LYS A 156 0.29 -12.36 4.62
CA LYS A 156 -0.66 -13.46 4.33
C LYS A 156 -2.10 -13.08 4.68
N VAL A 157 -2.32 -12.41 5.82
CA VAL A 157 -3.64 -11.94 6.25
C VAL A 157 -4.21 -10.93 5.25
N ILE A 158 -3.41 -9.92 4.87
CA ILE A 158 -3.83 -8.94 3.86
C ILE A 158 -4.15 -9.61 2.52
N GLN A 159 -3.31 -10.55 2.08
CA GLN A 159 -3.53 -11.27 0.83
C GLN A 159 -4.80 -12.12 0.85
N ARG A 160 -5.20 -12.66 2.02
CA ARG A 160 -6.47 -13.35 2.19
C ARG A 160 -7.66 -12.39 2.12
N ASP A 161 -7.58 -11.22 2.76
CA ASP A 161 -8.63 -10.18 2.74
C ASP A 161 -8.87 -9.59 1.34
N CYS A 162 -7.85 -9.63 0.49
CA CYS A 162 -7.86 -9.04 -0.85
C CYS A 162 -8.13 -10.04 -1.99
N LYS A 163 -8.51 -11.27 -1.67
CA LYS A 163 -9.02 -12.27 -2.64
C LYS A 163 -10.53 -12.11 -2.82
#